data_AF-A0A970CGV8-F1
#
_entry.id   AF-A0A970CGV8-F1
#
_cell.length_a   1.000
_cell.length_b   1.000
_cell.length_c   1.000
_cell.angle_alpha   90.00
_cell.angle_beta   90.00
_cell.angle_gamma   90.00
#
_symmetry.space_group_name_H-M   'P 1'
#
loop_
_entity.id
_entity.type
_entity.pdbx_description
1 polymer ?
#
loop_
_entity_poly.entity_id
_entity_poly.type
_entity_poly.pdbx_seq_one_letter_code
_entity_poly.pdbx_strand_id
1 'polypeptide(L)'
;MKQSSKDKYLSQKGKTSSKGKRGSSSVQQKKPLAPFEKLVLFLLFIFLIAAPLAFFVNKSIMIYVGLVNYFILGAAITVRPDYVVEVMRKNNKRFEELYGQRVDRLLITIRVFGIIFVAMGAAFFYFLT
;
A
#
# COMPACT_ATOMS: atom_id res chain seq x y z
N MET A 1 59.19 -17.09 -37.71
CA MET A 1 57.82 -17.59 -37.50
C MET A 1 57.38 -17.21 -36.09
N LYS A 2 56.34 -16.37 -35.95
CA LYS A 2 55.78 -15.98 -34.65
C LYS A 2 54.31 -16.40 -34.63
N GLN A 3 54.00 -17.36 -33.77
CA GLN A 3 52.66 -17.94 -33.59
C GLN A 3 51.67 -16.90 -33.06
N SER A 4 50.45 -17.01 -33.57
CA SER A 4 49.31 -16.10 -33.38
C SER A 4 48.61 -16.32 -32.04
N SER A 5 48.17 -15.24 -31.41
CA SER A 5 47.49 -15.14 -30.09
C SER A 5 46.14 -15.89 -29.95
N LYS A 6 45.78 -16.79 -30.87
CA LYS A 6 44.53 -17.56 -30.82
C LYS A 6 44.61 -18.81 -29.92
N ASP A 7 45.79 -19.36 -29.70
CA ASP A 7 45.93 -20.60 -28.92
C ASP A 7 45.89 -20.39 -27.39
N LYS A 8 45.96 -19.13 -26.92
CA LYS A 8 45.93 -18.81 -25.49
C LYS A 8 44.52 -18.70 -24.90
N TYR A 9 43.48 -18.64 -25.74
CA TYR A 9 42.09 -18.49 -25.29
C TYR A 9 41.31 -19.81 -25.18
N LEU A 10 41.83 -20.91 -25.71
CA LEU A 10 41.12 -22.19 -25.77
C LEU A 10 41.50 -23.20 -24.67
N SER A 11 42.52 -22.91 -23.85
CA SER A 11 43.01 -23.85 -22.83
C SER A 11 42.57 -23.55 -21.39
N GLN A 12 41.81 -22.47 -21.15
CA GLN A 12 41.55 -22.00 -19.78
C GLN A 12 40.11 -21.54 -19.53
N LYS A 13 39.11 -22.39 -19.77
CA LYS A 13 37.85 -22.36 -18.98
C LYS A 13 36.90 -23.55 -19.20
N GLY A 14 37.42 -24.71 -19.56
CA GLY A 14 36.76 -25.97 -19.21
C GLY A 14 37.10 -26.30 -17.75
N LYS A 15 36.06 -26.60 -16.95
CA LYS A 15 36.08 -27.06 -15.54
C LYS A 15 35.87 -25.95 -14.49
N THR A 16 34.60 -25.69 -14.16
CA THR A 16 34.07 -26.00 -12.82
C THR A 16 32.55 -26.10 -12.85
N SER A 17 32.09 -27.26 -12.40
CA SER A 17 30.72 -27.64 -12.08
C SER A 17 30.00 -26.57 -11.24
N SER A 18 28.84 -26.10 -11.70
CA SER A 18 27.83 -25.55 -10.79
C SER A 18 26.54 -26.33 -10.96
N LYS A 19 26.30 -27.16 -9.94
CA LYS A 19 25.05 -27.84 -9.58
C LYS A 19 23.81 -27.13 -10.12
N GLY A 20 23.01 -27.88 -10.87
CA GLY A 20 21.62 -27.56 -11.10
C GLY A 20 20.90 -27.36 -9.77
N LYS A 21 20.57 -26.11 -9.45
CA LYS A 21 19.53 -25.80 -8.47
C LYS A 21 18.20 -25.82 -9.22
N ARG A 22 17.52 -26.97 -9.09
CA ARG A 22 16.10 -27.13 -9.37
C ARG A 22 15.32 -25.97 -8.75
N GLY A 23 14.34 -25.49 -9.51
CA GLY A 23 13.62 -24.25 -9.28
C GLY A 23 13.24 -24.05 -7.81
N SER A 24 13.77 -22.97 -7.23
CA SER A 24 13.06 -22.30 -6.16
C SER A 24 11.75 -21.85 -6.78
N SER A 25 10.66 -22.43 -6.30
CA SER A 25 9.31 -21.91 -6.41
C SER A 25 9.38 -20.39 -6.39
N SER A 26 8.75 -19.77 -7.39
CA SER A 26 8.46 -18.36 -7.41
C SER A 26 7.77 -17.99 -6.11
N VAL A 27 8.55 -17.55 -5.12
CA VAL A 27 8.05 -16.73 -4.03
C VAL A 27 7.46 -15.55 -4.78
N GLN A 28 6.14 -15.55 -4.97
CA GLN A 28 5.42 -14.36 -5.41
C GLN A 28 5.93 -13.26 -4.49
N GLN A 29 6.78 -12.39 -5.02
CA GLN A 29 7.21 -11.20 -4.33
C GLN A 29 5.94 -10.40 -4.12
N LYS A 30 5.28 -10.60 -2.96
CA LYS A 30 4.13 -9.81 -2.55
C LYS A 30 4.62 -8.38 -2.62
N LYS A 31 4.04 -7.58 -3.51
CA LYS A 31 4.41 -6.18 -3.67
C LYS A 31 4.38 -5.54 -2.27
N PRO A 32 5.43 -4.84 -1.85
CA PRO A 32 5.48 -4.23 -0.52
C PRO A 32 4.23 -3.36 -0.31
N LEU A 33 3.67 -3.41 0.90
CA LEU A 33 2.48 -2.63 1.20
C LEU A 33 2.81 -1.14 1.17
N ALA A 34 1.96 -0.37 0.49
CA ALA A 34 2.06 1.08 0.47
C ALA A 34 1.75 1.65 1.87
N PRO A 35 2.26 2.85 2.21
CA PRO A 35 2.01 3.47 3.51
C PRO A 35 0.52 3.57 3.86
N PHE A 36 -0.33 3.89 2.88
CA PHE A 36 -1.78 3.95 3.06
C PHE A 36 -2.41 2.57 3.31
N GLU A 37 -1.96 1.52 2.63
CA GLU A 37 -2.42 0.14 2.89
C GLU A 37 -2.07 -0.28 4.32
N LYS A 38 -0.87 0.07 4.81
CA LYS A 38 -0.48 -0.20 6.19
C LYS A 38 -1.34 0.55 7.20
N LEU A 39 -1.65 1.83 6.94
CA LEU A 39 -2.54 2.62 7.79
C LEU A 39 -3.94 1.99 7.85
N VAL A 40 -4.52 1.64 6.70
CA VAL A 40 -5.84 0.99 6.63
C VAL A 40 -5.85 -0.33 7.41
N LEU A 41 -4.82 -1.16 7.25
CA LEU A 41 -4.70 -2.43 7.99
C LEU A 41 -4.56 -2.22 9.49
N PHE A 42 -3.81 -1.21 9.91
CA PHE A 42 -3.65 -0.88 11.32
C PHE A 42 -4.99 -0.43 11.93
N LEU A 43 -5.73 0.44 11.25
CA LEU A 43 -7.07 0.88 11.69
C LEU A 43 -8.06 -0.29 11.74
N LEU A 44 -8.02 -1.18 10.75
CA LEU A 44 -8.82 -2.41 10.72
C LEU A 44 -8.48 -3.33 11.91
N PHE A 45 -7.20 -3.46 12.25
CA PHE A 45 -6.77 -4.27 13.38
C PHE A 45 -7.29 -3.73 14.71
N ILE A 46 -7.21 -2.41 14.92
CA ILE A 46 -7.81 -1.74 16.09
C ILE A 46 -9.32 -2.01 16.14
N PHE A 47 -10.01 -1.91 15.00
CA PHE A 47 -11.44 -2.17 14.92
C PHE A 47 -11.80 -3.62 15.29
N LEU A 48 -11.00 -4.60 14.84
CA LEU A 48 -11.19 -6.02 15.16
C LEU A 48 -11.00 -6.31 16.65
N ILE A 49 -10.09 -5.61 17.32
CA ILE A 49 -9.91 -5.71 18.78
C ILE A 49 -11.06 -4.99 19.51
N ALA A 50 -11.50 -3.84 19.01
CA ALA A 50 -12.57 -3.06 19.63
C ALA A 50 -13.92 -3.78 19.63
N ALA A 51 -14.22 -4.59 18.60
CA ALA A 51 -15.48 -5.33 18.51
C ALA A 51 -15.76 -6.27 19.71
N PRO A 52 -14.88 -7.22 20.08
CA PRO A 52 -15.09 -8.04 21.27
C PRO A 52 -15.07 -7.22 22.56
N LEU A 53 -14.17 -6.23 22.68
CA LEU A 53 -14.11 -5.33 23.84
C LEU A 53 -15.43 -4.57 24.05
N ALA A 54 -16.07 -4.11 22.97
CA ALA A 54 -17.35 -3.42 23.06
C ALA A 54 -18.50 -4.36 23.46
N PHE A 55 -18.42 -5.64 23.10
CA PHE A 55 -19.39 -6.64 23.52
C PHE A 55 -19.31 -6.95 25.03
N PHE A 56 -18.09 -7.06 25.57
CA PHE A 56 -17.88 -7.40 26.99
C PHE A 56 -17.96 -6.21 27.95
N VAL A 57 -17.54 -5.02 27.51
CA VAL A 57 -17.37 -3.86 28.40
C VAL A 57 -18.45 -2.81 28.17
N ASN A 58 -18.48 -2.20 26.98
CA ASN A 58 -19.43 -1.14 26.66
C ASN A 58 -19.52 -0.91 25.15
N LYS A 59 -20.75 -0.89 24.61
CA LYS A 59 -21.02 -0.63 23.19
C LYS A 59 -20.46 0.71 22.70
N SER A 60 -20.34 1.71 23.57
CA SER A 60 -19.78 3.02 23.23
C SER A 60 -18.33 2.94 22.76
N ILE A 61 -17.56 1.93 23.19
CA ILE A 61 -16.18 1.70 22.71
C ILE A 61 -16.16 1.56 21.19
N MET A 62 -17.11 0.81 20.62
CA MET A 62 -17.19 0.61 19.17
C MET A 62 -17.49 1.91 18.43
N ILE A 63 -18.33 2.78 19.02
CA ILE A 63 -18.67 4.08 18.45
C ILE A 63 -17.43 4.99 18.46
N TYR A 64 -16.75 5.13 19.60
CA TYR A 64 -15.56 5.99 19.69
C TYR A 64 -14.42 5.50 18.80
N VAL A 65 -14.15 4.19 18.77
CA VAL A 65 -13.12 3.62 17.89
C VAL A 65 -13.49 3.81 16.42
N GLY A 66 -14.76 3.60 16.05
CA GLY A 66 -15.25 3.87 14.71
C GLY A 66 -15.04 5.33 14.30
N LEU A 67 -15.36 6.26 15.20
CA LEU A 67 -15.28 7.70 14.97
C LEU A 67 -13.82 8.15 14.82
N VAL A 68 -12.93 7.72 15.73
CA VAL A 68 -11.49 7.99 15.66
C VAL A 68 -10.88 7.41 14.38
N ASN A 69 -11.25 6.18 14.02
CA ASN A 69 -10.77 5.55 12.79
C ASN A 69 -11.20 6.32 11.54
N TYR A 70 -12.47 6.72 11.46
CA TYR A 70 -12.99 7.53 10.36
C TYR A 70 -12.26 8.88 10.25
N PHE A 71 -12.02 9.53 11.39
CA PHE A 71 -11.33 10.81 11.44
C PHE A 71 -9.88 10.71 10.96
N ILE A 72 -9.13 9.71 11.47
CA ILE A 72 -7.74 9.46 11.04
C ILE A 72 -7.69 9.16 9.55
N LEU A 73 -8.62 8.34 9.03
CA LEU A 73 -8.67 7.99 7.62
C LEU A 73 -8.95 9.22 6.75
N GLY A 74 -9.96 10.02 7.09
CA GLY A 74 -10.31 11.25 6.38
C GLY A 74 -9.16 12.27 6.40
N ALA A 75 -8.50 12.44 7.54
CA ALA A 75 -7.34 13.33 7.68
C ALA A 75 -6.17 12.84 6.84
N ALA A 76 -5.86 11.53 6.86
CA ALA A 76 -4.78 10.95 6.06
C ALA A 76 -5.02 11.15 4.55
N ILE A 77 -6.25 10.92 4.07
CA ILE A 77 -6.65 11.15 2.68
C ILE A 77 -6.50 12.64 2.30
N THR A 78 -6.88 13.54 3.19
CA THR A 78 -6.81 14.99 2.96
C THR A 78 -5.38 15.51 2.90
N VAL A 79 -4.54 15.11 3.86
CA VAL A 79 -3.17 15.62 3.98
C VAL A 79 -2.25 15.00 2.94
N ARG A 80 -2.37 13.69 2.68
CA ARG A 80 -1.53 12.95 1.73
C ARG A 80 -2.37 12.12 0.75
N PRO A 81 -3.10 12.78 -0.17
CA PRO A 81 -3.87 12.10 -1.21
C PRO A 81 -2.98 11.27 -2.16
N ASP A 82 -1.69 11.63 -2.25
CA ASP A 82 -0.71 10.94 -3.09
C ASP A 82 -0.58 9.46 -2.74
N TYR A 83 -0.75 9.08 -1.47
CA TYR A 83 -0.69 7.67 -1.08
C TYR A 83 -1.91 6.88 -1.55
N VAL A 84 -3.07 7.51 -1.65
CA VAL A 84 -4.27 6.89 -2.21
C VAL A 84 -4.08 6.69 -3.71
N VAL A 85 -3.53 7.71 -4.39
CA VAL A 85 -3.18 7.64 -5.82
C VAL A 85 -2.13 6.57 -6.09
N GLU A 86 -1.11 6.44 -5.23
CA GLU A 86 -0.09 5.39 -5.32
C GLU A 86 -0.71 3.99 -5.28
N VAL A 87 -1.67 3.77 -4.38
CA VAL A 87 -2.42 2.50 -4.30
C VAL A 87 -3.25 2.27 -5.57
N MET A 88 -3.93 3.30 -6.08
CA MET A 88 -4.70 3.21 -7.33
C MET A 88 -3.79 2.86 -8.52
N ARG A 89 -2.63 3.52 -8.62
CA ARG A 89 -1.61 3.26 -9.66
C ARG A 89 -1.00 1.87 -9.54
N LYS A 90 -0.70 1.41 -8.31
CA LYS A 90 -0.16 0.07 -8.04
C LYS A 90 -1.12 -1.06 -8.44
N ASN A 91 -2.42 -0.82 -8.29
CA ASN A 91 -3.48 -1.79 -8.52
C ASN A 91 -4.10 -1.72 -9.93
N ASN A 92 -3.92 -0.62 -10.67
CA ASN A 92 -4.46 -0.46 -12.02
C ASN A 92 -3.36 -0.18 -13.07
N LYS A 93 -3.17 -1.11 -14.01
CA LYS A 93 -2.17 -0.98 -15.09
C LYS A 93 -2.48 0.14 -16.08
N ARG A 94 -3.76 0.52 -16.24
CA ARG A 94 -4.22 1.59 -17.13
C ARG A 94 -4.35 2.93 -16.42
N PHE A 95 -3.80 3.06 -15.21
CA PHE A 95 -3.93 4.28 -14.42
C PHE A 95 -3.40 5.52 -15.18
N GLU A 96 -2.21 5.41 -15.79
CA GLU A 96 -1.63 6.52 -16.56
C GLU A 96 -2.42 6.85 -17.82
N GLU A 97 -3.02 5.85 -18.47
CA GLU A 97 -3.85 6.07 -19.66
C GLU A 97 -5.15 6.81 -19.32
N LEU A 98 -5.76 6.49 -18.17
CA LEU A 98 -7.04 7.07 -17.73
C LEU A 98 -6.87 8.42 -17.03
N TYR A 99 -5.80 8.58 -16.26
CA TYR A 99 -5.64 9.70 -15.34
C TYR A 99 -4.35 10.50 -15.55
N GLY A 100 -3.42 10.08 -16.41
CA GLY A 100 -2.08 10.69 -16.53
C GLY A 100 -2.08 12.21 -16.77
N GLN A 101 -3.00 12.72 -17.61
CA GLN A 101 -3.16 14.18 -17.81
C GLN A 101 -4.03 14.88 -16.74
N ARG A 102 -4.69 14.13 -15.87
CA ARG A 102 -5.66 14.65 -14.87
C ARG A 102 -5.31 14.25 -13.45
N VAL A 103 -4.08 13.80 -13.18
CA VAL A 103 -3.66 13.36 -11.83
C VAL A 103 -3.84 14.48 -10.81
N ASP A 104 -3.52 15.72 -11.17
CA ASP A 104 -3.71 16.87 -10.27
C ASP A 104 -5.18 17.09 -9.90
N ARG A 105 -6.09 16.95 -10.89
CA ARG A 105 -7.54 17.00 -10.62
C ARG A 105 -7.99 15.84 -9.76
N LEU A 106 -7.45 14.64 -9.98
CA LEU A 106 -7.75 13.47 -9.16
C LEU A 106 -7.30 13.68 -7.71
N LEU A 107 -6.10 14.24 -7.49
CA LEU A 107 -5.58 14.57 -6.16
C LEU A 107 -6.49 15.55 -5.42
N ILE A 108 -6.95 16.61 -6.11
CA ILE A 108 -7.89 17.59 -5.54
C ILE A 108 -9.21 16.90 -5.17
N THR A 109 -9.76 16.08 -6.07
CA THR A 109 -10.99 15.32 -5.81
C THR A 109 -10.83 14.42 -4.58
N ILE A 110 -9.73 13.67 -4.48
CA ILE A 110 -9.43 12.82 -3.33
C ILE A 110 -9.34 13.64 -2.04
N ARG A 111 -8.69 14.81 -2.07
CA ARG A 111 -8.65 15.70 -0.89
C ARG A 111 -10.03 16.18 -0.48
N VAL A 112 -10.86 16.61 -1.43
CA VAL A 112 -12.24 17.07 -1.15
C VAL A 112 -13.05 15.93 -0.53
N PHE A 113 -12.93 14.70 -1.05
CA PHE A 113 -13.52 13.52 -0.42
C PHE A 113 -13.02 13.30 1.01
N GLY A 114 -11.72 13.45 1.24
CA GLY A 114 -11.13 13.39 2.58
C GLY A 114 -11.73 14.41 3.54
N ILE A 115 -11.87 15.67 3.09
CA ILE A 115 -12.47 16.76 3.89
C ILE A 115 -13.92 16.45 4.24
N ILE A 116 -14.71 15.97 3.28
CA ILE A 116 -16.11 15.55 3.52
C ILE A 116 -16.15 14.44 4.57
N PHE A 117 -15.22 13.48 4.50
CA PHE A 117 -15.12 12.39 5.47
C PHE A 117 -14.80 12.89 6.89
N VAL A 118 -13.86 13.84 7.01
CA VAL A 118 -13.52 14.49 8.28
C VAL A 118 -14.71 15.28 8.83
N ALA A 119 -15.38 16.05 7.98
CA ALA A 119 -16.56 16.83 8.34
C ALA A 119 -17.71 15.93 8.83
N MET A 120 -17.95 14.79 8.17
CA MET A 120 -18.90 13.78 8.63
C MET A 120 -18.49 13.20 9.99
N GLY A 121 -17.22 12.89 10.21
CA GLY A 121 -16.73 12.41 11.50
C GLY A 121 -16.96 13.42 12.63
N ALA A 122 -16.68 14.70 12.37
CA ALA A 122 -16.94 15.78 13.32
C ALA A 122 -18.43 15.99 13.59
N ALA A 123 -19.27 15.93 12.54
CA ALA A 123 -20.72 16.00 12.68
C ALA A 123 -21.27 14.84 13.51
N PHE A 124 -20.83 13.60 13.25
CA PHE A 124 -21.19 12.45 14.06
C PHE A 124 -20.78 12.61 15.51
N PHE A 125 -19.58 13.15 15.79
CA PHE A 125 -19.12 13.42 17.15
C PHE A 125 -20.05 14.41 17.87
N TYR A 126 -20.41 15.50 17.16
CA TYR A 126 -21.33 16.50 17.69
C TYR A 126 -22.72 15.94 17.99
N PHE A 127 -23.28 15.09 17.13
CA PHE A 127 -24.59 14.47 17.37
C PHE A 127 -24.57 13.34 18.41
N LEU A 128 -23.40 12.76 18.71
CA LEU A 128 -23.21 11.70 19.69
C LEU A 128 -22.88 12.20 21.10
N THR A 129 -22.52 13.48 21.24
CA THR A 129 -22.18 14.15 22.51
C THR A 129 -23.35 14.99 22.99
#